data_AF-A0A2V6B035-F1
#
_entry.id   AF-A0A2V6B035-F1
#
_cell.length_a   1.000
_cell.length_b   1.000
_cell.length_c   1.000
_cell.angle_alpha   90.00
_cell.angle_beta   90.00
_cell.angle_gamma   90.00
#
_symmetry.space_group_name_H-M   'P 1'
#
loop_
_entity.id
_entity.type
_entity.pdbx_description
1 polymer ?
#
loop_
_entity_poly.entity_id
_entity_poly.type
_entity_poly.pdbx_seq_one_letter_code
_entity_poly.pdbx_strand_id
1 'polypeptide(L)'
;MSGDDHSEQLNLLQTITLEVAAATDLSSALEIVLRRVCEKTGWVIGQAWVPNKEEAVLNFVSGWYCDDGELKPFKAVSEKSHFEPGIGLPGRVWKSKQPAWLENVTNDPNFPRATAARTAGLKTGVGIPILARSKVIAVLEFFMRESRS
;
A
#
# COMPACT_ATOMS: atom_id res chain seq x y z
N MET A 1 17.18 -27.44 -4.36
CA MET A 1 16.51 -26.37 -3.58
C MET A 1 16.11 -25.14 -4.42
N SER A 2 16.74 -24.86 -5.58
CA SER A 2 16.39 -23.69 -6.42
C SER A 2 15.18 -23.87 -7.37
N GLY A 3 14.72 -25.09 -7.63
CA GLY A 3 13.63 -25.36 -8.59
C GLY A 3 12.21 -25.23 -8.02
N ASP A 4 12.07 -25.40 -6.71
CA ASP A 4 10.77 -25.37 -6.01
C ASP A 4 10.31 -23.92 -5.77
N ASP A 5 11.23 -23.06 -5.35
CA ASP A 5 10.99 -21.62 -5.11
C ASP A 5 10.61 -20.88 -6.40
N HIS A 6 11.25 -21.20 -7.54
CA HIS A 6 10.89 -20.61 -8.83
C HIS A 6 9.46 -21.02 -9.27
N SER A 7 9.09 -22.27 -9.02
CA SER A 7 7.75 -22.78 -9.34
C SER A 7 6.69 -22.13 -8.44
N GLU A 8 6.98 -21.93 -7.15
CA GLU A 8 6.08 -21.25 -6.22
C GLU A 8 5.89 -19.76 -6.59
N GLN A 9 6.97 -19.06 -6.95
CA GLN A 9 6.91 -17.67 -7.43
C GLN A 9 6.05 -17.53 -8.69
N LEU A 10 6.23 -18.41 -9.68
CA LEU A 10 5.44 -18.42 -10.90
C LEU A 10 3.96 -18.73 -10.63
N ASN A 11 3.68 -19.71 -9.76
CA ASN A 11 2.32 -20.06 -9.37
C ASN A 11 1.61 -18.90 -8.66
N LEU A 12 2.32 -18.17 -7.79
CA LEU A 12 1.79 -16.97 -7.13
C LEU A 12 1.41 -15.88 -8.14
N LEU A 13 2.34 -15.55 -9.05
CA LEU A 13 2.11 -14.53 -10.08
C LEU A 13 0.94 -14.91 -11.01
N GLN A 14 0.86 -16.18 -11.42
CA GLN A 14 -0.23 -16.68 -12.25
C GLN A 14 -1.57 -16.59 -11.53
N THR A 15 -1.63 -17.01 -10.26
CA THR A 15 -2.86 -16.96 -9.45
C THR A 15 -3.35 -15.53 -9.29
N ILE A 16 -2.46 -14.60 -8.93
CA ILE A 16 -2.80 -13.18 -8.81
C ILE A 16 -3.33 -12.63 -10.15
N THR A 17 -2.67 -12.97 -11.25
CA THR A 17 -3.08 -12.51 -12.58
C THR A 17 -4.49 -12.99 -12.95
N LEU A 18 -4.81 -14.26 -12.67
CA LEU A 18 -6.14 -14.82 -12.93
C LEU A 18 -7.22 -14.20 -12.03
N GLU A 19 -6.94 -14.01 -10.74
CA GLU A 19 -7.86 -13.37 -9.80
C GLU A 19 -8.13 -11.91 -10.19
N VAL A 20 -7.08 -11.17 -10.59
CA VAL A 20 -7.19 -9.80 -11.09
C VAL A 20 -7.97 -9.73 -12.40
N ALA A 21 -7.75 -10.68 -13.32
CA ALA A 21 -8.48 -10.73 -14.60
C ALA A 21 -9.99 -11.00 -14.42
N ALA A 22 -10.38 -11.64 -13.33
CA ALA A 22 -11.77 -11.89 -12.98
C ALA A 22 -12.44 -10.74 -12.19
N ALA A 23 -11.68 -9.70 -11.80
CA ALA A 23 -12.21 -8.59 -11.03
C ALA A 23 -13.15 -7.70 -11.87
N THR A 24 -14.21 -7.20 -11.23
CA THR A 24 -15.24 -6.36 -11.89
C THR A 24 -14.82 -4.92 -12.05
N ASP A 25 -13.85 -4.46 -11.24
CA ASP A 25 -13.40 -3.08 -11.18
C ASP A 25 -11.97 -3.00 -10.59
N LEU A 26 -11.37 -1.82 -10.72
CA LEU A 26 -10.01 -1.55 -10.26
C LEU A 26 -9.84 -1.69 -8.74
N SER A 27 -10.84 -1.30 -7.94
CA SER A 27 -10.76 -1.37 -6.48
C SER A 27 -10.68 -2.82 -6.01
N SER A 28 -11.55 -3.67 -6.57
CA SER A 28 -11.55 -5.12 -6.31
C SER A 28 -10.25 -5.79 -6.75
N ALA A 29 -9.72 -5.42 -7.93
CA ALA A 29 -8.43 -5.94 -8.41
C ALA A 29 -7.27 -5.55 -7.48
N LEU A 30 -7.22 -4.29 -7.03
CA LEU A 30 -6.21 -3.81 -6.11
C LEU A 30 -6.31 -4.48 -4.75
N GLU A 31 -7.52 -4.69 -4.22
CA GLU A 31 -7.73 -5.38 -2.95
C GLU A 31 -7.13 -6.80 -2.98
N ILE A 32 -7.37 -7.53 -4.07
CA ILE A 32 -6.79 -8.87 -4.29
C ILE A 32 -5.26 -8.82 -4.22
N VAL A 33 -4.64 -7.89 -4.96
CA VAL A 33 -3.17 -7.73 -4.97
C VAL A 33 -2.65 -7.39 -3.57
N LEU A 34 -3.26 -6.40 -2.90
CA LEU A 34 -2.87 -5.95 -1.57
C LEU A 34 -2.93 -7.10 -0.56
N ARG A 35 -4.04 -7.84 -0.55
CA ARG A 35 -4.22 -9.01 0.31
C ARG A 35 -3.14 -10.06 0.08
N ARG A 36 -2.93 -10.44 -1.18
CA ARG A 36 -1.97 -11.49 -1.55
C ARG A 36 -0.54 -11.11 -1.18
N VAL A 37 -0.16 -9.85 -1.39
CA VAL A 37 1.15 -9.35 -0.96
C VAL A 37 1.26 -9.45 0.56
N CYS A 38 0.31 -8.89 1.31
CA CYS A 38 0.32 -8.90 2.77
C CYS A 38 0.40 -10.31 3.36
N GLU A 39 -0.48 -11.22 2.92
CA GLU A 39 -0.51 -12.63 3.33
C GLU A 39 0.84 -13.34 3.13
N LYS A 40 1.58 -13.01 2.06
CA LYS A 40 2.86 -13.64 1.73
C LYS A 40 4.08 -12.99 2.37
N THR A 41 4.00 -11.71 2.71
CA THR A 41 5.18 -10.91 3.12
C THR A 41 5.16 -10.49 4.58
N GLY A 42 4.05 -10.73 5.29
CA GLY A 42 3.89 -10.42 6.72
C GLY A 42 3.54 -8.96 7.01
N TRP A 43 3.20 -8.18 5.98
CA TRP A 43 2.66 -6.83 6.17
C TRP A 43 1.22 -6.93 6.67
N VAL A 44 0.86 -6.08 7.63
CA VAL A 44 -0.46 -6.16 8.29
C VAL A 44 -1.50 -5.27 7.61
N ILE A 45 -1.05 -4.33 6.76
CA ILE A 45 -1.90 -3.42 5.98
C ILE A 45 -1.32 -3.30 4.58
N GLY A 46 -2.19 -3.31 3.58
CA GLY A 46 -1.92 -2.84 2.22
C GLY A 46 -3.00 -1.85 1.80
N GLN A 47 -2.64 -0.72 1.21
CA GLN A 47 -3.56 0.32 0.76
C GLN A 47 -3.19 0.78 -0.65
N ALA A 48 -4.20 1.13 -1.44
CA ALA A 48 -4.01 1.65 -2.79
C ALA A 48 -4.63 3.04 -2.92
N TRP A 49 -3.86 3.92 -3.56
CA TRP A 49 -4.16 5.31 -3.77
C TRP A 49 -4.05 5.64 -5.25
N VAL A 50 -5.00 6.40 -5.79
CA VAL A 50 -5.03 6.74 -7.22
C VAL A 50 -5.15 8.26 -7.37
N PRO A 51 -4.38 8.89 -8.27
CA PRO A 51 -4.57 10.31 -8.59
C PRO A 51 -6.02 10.59 -9.02
N ASN A 52 -6.59 11.69 -8.53
CA ASN A 52 -7.86 12.19 -9.06
C ASN A 52 -7.71 12.65 -10.52
N LYS A 53 -8.84 12.99 -11.17
CA LYS A 53 -8.86 13.40 -12.58
C LYS A 53 -8.02 14.66 -12.83
N GLU A 54 -7.98 15.55 -11.85
CA GLU A 54 -7.23 16.81 -11.89
C GLU A 54 -5.74 16.63 -11.54
N GLU A 55 -5.30 15.42 -11.16
CA GLU A 55 -3.94 15.12 -10.70
C GLU A 55 -3.44 16.03 -9.57
N ALA A 56 -4.36 16.50 -8.73
CA ALA A 56 -4.09 17.39 -7.60
C ALA A 56 -3.88 16.62 -6.29
N VAL A 57 -4.60 15.51 -6.11
CA VAL A 57 -4.51 14.67 -4.90
C VAL A 57 -4.60 13.19 -5.24
N LEU A 58 -3.99 12.36 -4.40
CA LEU A 58 -4.27 10.94 -4.32
C LEU A 58 -5.52 10.68 -3.47
N ASN A 59 -6.45 9.90 -4.00
CA ASN A 59 -7.61 9.40 -3.29
C ASN A 59 -7.42 7.95 -2.86
N PHE A 60 -7.96 7.61 -1.68
CA PHE A 60 -8.08 6.21 -1.26
C PHE A 60 -9.01 5.45 -2.22
N VAL A 61 -8.59 4.28 -2.70
CA VAL A 61 -9.40 3.43 -3.61
C VAL A 61 -9.71 2.09 -3.00
N SER A 62 -8.75 1.47 -2.32
CA SER A 62 -8.90 0.13 -1.75
C SER A 62 -7.88 -0.09 -0.63
N GLY A 63 -8.17 -1.03 0.26
CA GLY A 63 -7.24 -1.43 1.31
C GLY A 63 -7.59 -2.80 1.89
N TRP A 64 -6.56 -3.58 2.16
CA TRP A 64 -6.63 -4.82 2.92
C TRP A 64 -5.95 -4.63 4.27
N TYR A 65 -6.54 -5.22 5.30
CA TYR A 65 -6.08 -5.16 6.69
C TYR A 65 -6.18 -6.56 7.26
N CYS A 66 -5.18 -7.01 8.02
CA CYS A 66 -5.33 -8.25 8.77
C CYS A 66 -6.45 -8.11 9.82
N ASP A 67 -7.00 -9.25 10.25
CA ASP A 67 -8.10 -9.27 11.23
C ASP A 67 -7.61 -8.92 12.64
N ASP A 68 -7.37 -7.63 12.85
CA ASP A 68 -6.91 -7.05 14.10
C ASP A 68 -7.68 -5.75 14.39
N GLY A 69 -8.38 -5.75 15.53
CA GLY A 69 -9.21 -4.64 15.97
C GLY A 69 -8.44 -3.33 16.19
N GLU A 70 -7.14 -3.39 16.49
CA GLU A 70 -6.30 -2.21 16.71
C GLU A 70 -6.01 -1.42 15.43
N LEU A 71 -6.21 -2.03 14.25
CA LEU A 71 -6.02 -1.36 12.97
C LEU A 71 -7.21 -0.48 12.56
N LYS A 72 -8.38 -0.65 13.20
CA LYS A 72 -9.62 0.06 12.86
C LYS A 72 -9.48 1.59 12.86
N PRO A 73 -8.82 2.25 13.84
CA PRO A 73 -8.63 3.69 13.82
C PRO A 73 -7.79 4.15 12.62
N PHE A 74 -6.72 3.43 12.29
CA PHE A 74 -5.87 3.76 11.15
C PHE A 74 -6.59 3.56 9.81
N LYS A 75 -7.36 2.48 9.68
CA LYS A 75 -8.26 2.24 8.54
C LYS A 75 -9.21 3.42 8.33
N ALA A 76 -9.95 3.82 9.37
CA ALA A 76 -10.94 4.88 9.29
C ALA A 76 -10.34 6.25 8.92
N VAL A 77 -9.13 6.55 9.39
CA VAL A 77 -8.40 7.77 8.99
C VAL A 77 -7.96 7.68 7.54
N SER A 78 -7.43 6.53 7.13
CA SER A 78 -6.92 6.32 5.77
C SER A 78 -8.02 6.45 4.73
N GLU A 79 -9.18 5.83 4.95
CA GLU A 79 -10.33 5.87 4.03
C GLU A 79 -10.87 7.29 3.80
N LYS A 80 -10.61 8.22 4.73
CA LYS A 80 -11.01 9.64 4.64
C LYS A 80 -9.89 10.57 4.20
N SER A 81 -8.68 10.03 4.01
CA SER A 81 -7.50 10.82 3.67
C SER A 81 -7.40 11.08 2.16
N HIS A 82 -6.75 12.18 1.83
CA HIS A 82 -6.23 12.47 0.50
C HIS A 82 -4.81 13.03 0.66
N PHE A 83 -3.96 12.85 -0.34
CA PHE A 83 -2.56 13.29 -0.28
C PHE A 83 -2.19 14.14 -1.48
N GLU A 84 -1.71 15.35 -1.21
CA GLU A 84 -1.05 16.19 -2.21
C GLU A 84 0.33 15.61 -2.58
N PRO A 85 0.90 15.99 -3.75
CA PRO A 85 2.25 15.60 -4.14
C PRO A 85 3.29 16.00 -3.08
N GLY A 86 4.00 15.00 -2.55
CA GLY A 86 5.04 15.17 -1.53
C GLY A 86 4.57 15.06 -0.09
N ILE A 87 3.26 14.96 0.18
CA ILE A 87 2.71 14.90 1.54
C ILE A 87 2.40 13.45 1.94
N GLY A 88 2.86 13.04 3.12
CA GLY A 88 2.74 11.64 3.53
C GLY A 88 3.59 10.69 2.69
N LEU A 89 3.58 9.42 3.06
CA LEU A 89 4.27 8.38 2.29
C LEU A 89 3.72 8.26 0.85
N PRO A 90 2.39 8.19 0.62
CA PRO A 90 1.86 8.09 -0.74
C PRO A 90 2.19 9.29 -1.61
N GLY A 91 2.03 10.51 -1.07
CA GLY A 91 2.32 11.73 -1.81
C GLY A 91 3.79 11.86 -2.18
N ARG A 92 4.71 11.43 -1.32
CA ARG A 92 6.15 11.40 -1.65
C ARG A 92 6.46 10.46 -2.79
N VAL A 93 5.93 9.24 -2.76
CA VAL A 93 6.09 8.25 -3.84
C VAL A 93 5.49 8.77 -5.14
N TRP A 94 4.34 9.44 -5.06
CA TRP A 94 3.71 10.05 -6.23
C TRP A 94 4.58 11.14 -6.86
N LYS A 95 5.13 12.04 -6.03
CA LYS A 95 5.99 13.14 -6.49
C LYS A 95 7.32 12.64 -7.05
N SER A 96 7.96 11.68 -6.38
CA SER A 96 9.28 11.16 -6.78
C SER A 96 9.19 10.16 -7.94
N LYS A 97 8.04 9.50 -8.11
CA LYS A 97 7.85 8.35 -9.01
C LYS A 97 8.80 7.18 -8.70
N GLN A 98 9.27 7.12 -7.45
CA GLN A 98 10.18 6.09 -6.94
C GLN A 98 9.60 5.47 -5.67
N PRO A 99 9.91 4.20 -5.38
CA PRO A 99 9.60 3.62 -4.08
C PRO A 99 10.20 4.46 -2.94
N ALA A 100 9.51 4.48 -1.80
CA ALA A 100 10.00 5.12 -0.59
C ALA A 100 9.79 4.19 0.61
N TRP A 101 10.76 4.20 1.51
CA TRP A 101 10.75 3.41 2.74
C TRP A 101 10.83 4.33 3.94
N LEU A 102 10.08 4.00 4.99
CA LEU A 102 10.16 4.64 6.29
C LEU A 102 10.29 3.56 7.35
N GLU A 103 11.40 3.58 8.09
CA GLU A 103 11.61 2.67 9.23
C GLU A 103 10.62 2.93 10.37
N ASN A 104 10.19 4.20 10.51
CA ASN A 104 9.22 4.59 11.53
C ASN A 104 8.34 5.77 11.08
N VAL A 105 7.12 5.45 10.64
CA VAL A 105 6.08 6.39 10.22
C VAL A 105 5.59 7.29 11.36
N THR A 106 5.78 6.87 12.61
CA THR A 106 5.28 7.62 13.79
C THR A 106 6.15 8.80 14.19
N ASN A 107 7.41 8.80 13.71
CA ASN A 107 8.40 9.85 13.95
C ASN A 107 8.58 10.78 12.75
N ASP A 108 7.99 10.45 11.60
CA ASP A 108 8.09 11.24 10.38
C ASP A 108 7.19 12.50 10.50
N PRO A 109 7.77 13.71 10.50
CA PRO A 109 6.99 14.95 10.59
C PRO A 109 6.10 15.21 9.37
N ASN A 110 6.42 14.60 8.23
CA ASN A 110 5.63 14.65 7.00
C ASN A 110 4.72 13.41 6.87
N PHE A 111 4.28 12.83 7.98
CA PHE A 111 3.31 11.73 7.98
C PHE A 111 2.01 12.13 8.69
N PRO A 112 0.99 12.64 7.96
CA PRO A 112 -0.23 13.19 8.55
C PRO A 112 -1.03 12.21 9.42
N ARG A 113 -0.84 10.90 9.21
CA ARG A 113 -1.53 9.83 9.94
C ARG A 113 -0.74 9.29 11.15
N ALA A 114 0.32 9.98 11.58
CA ALA A 114 1.24 9.48 12.62
C ALA A 114 0.55 9.12 13.94
N THR A 115 -0.46 9.89 14.38
CA THR A 115 -1.20 9.59 15.61
C THR A 115 -1.96 8.27 15.50
N ALA A 116 -2.70 8.05 14.41
CA ALA A 116 -3.43 6.81 14.20
C ALA A 116 -2.48 5.61 14.00
N ALA A 117 -1.34 5.82 13.35
CA ALA A 117 -0.30 4.81 13.20
C ALA A 117 0.29 4.39 14.56
N ARG A 118 0.53 5.35 15.47
CA ARG A 118 0.98 5.04 16.85
C ARG A 118 -0.04 4.19 17.58
N THR A 119 -1.33 4.54 17.52
CA THR A 119 -2.40 3.77 18.17
C THR A 119 -2.49 2.34 17.62
N ALA A 120 -2.28 2.15 16.32
CA ALA A 120 -2.29 0.83 15.67
C ALA A 120 -0.95 0.06 15.82
N GLY A 121 0.04 0.64 16.50
CA GLY A 121 1.38 0.03 16.68
C GLY A 121 2.20 -0.07 15.39
N LEU A 122 1.83 0.65 14.32
CA LEU A 122 2.54 0.62 13.04
C LEU A 122 3.87 1.35 13.17
N LYS A 123 4.92 0.78 12.56
CA LYS A 123 6.26 1.39 12.53
C LYS A 123 6.75 1.55 11.10
N THR A 124 7.02 0.44 10.42
CA THR A 124 7.59 0.51 9.08
C THR A 124 6.51 0.74 8.05
N GLY A 125 6.78 1.60 7.08
CA GLY A 125 5.93 1.84 5.91
C GLY A 125 6.74 1.81 4.62
N VAL A 126 6.22 1.16 3.58
CA VAL A 126 6.76 1.22 2.22
C VAL A 126 5.70 1.70 1.26
N GLY A 127 6.07 2.56 0.32
CA GLY A 127 5.21 2.94 -0.78
C GLY A 127 5.88 2.64 -2.12
N ILE A 128 5.09 2.17 -3.09
CA ILE A 128 5.55 1.70 -4.41
C ILE A 128 4.67 2.33 -5.49
N PRO A 129 5.25 3.02 -6.49
CA PRO A 129 4.48 3.58 -7.58
C PRO A 129 4.14 2.51 -8.62
N ILE A 130 2.90 2.50 -9.09
CA ILE A 130 2.51 1.83 -10.32
C ILE A 130 2.57 2.85 -11.45
N LEU A 131 3.42 2.59 -12.45
CA LEU A 131 3.71 3.51 -13.53
C LEU A 131 3.08 3.03 -14.84
N ALA A 132 2.41 3.94 -15.54
CA ALA A 132 2.14 3.81 -16.97
C ALA A 132 3.01 4.84 -17.71
N ARG A 133 3.97 4.36 -18.50
CA ARG A 133 5.04 5.19 -19.07
C ARG A 133 5.80 5.93 -17.95
N SER A 134 5.66 7.25 -17.86
CA SER A 134 6.31 8.08 -16.84
C SER A 134 5.29 8.74 -15.90
N LYS A 135 4.04 8.27 -15.89
CA LYS A 135 2.97 8.77 -15.02
C LYS A 135 2.62 7.72 -13.98
N VAL A 136 2.51 8.15 -12.73
CA VAL A 136 1.98 7.33 -11.63
C VAL A 136 0.49 7.19 -11.84
N ILE A 137 0.02 5.95 -11.99
CA ILE A 137 -1.41 5.63 -12.12
C ILE A 137 -2.01 5.12 -10.80
N ALA A 138 -1.17 4.63 -9.90
CA ALA A 138 -1.53 4.30 -8.53
C ALA A 138 -0.28 4.29 -7.64
N VAL A 139 -0.47 4.41 -6.33
CA VAL A 139 0.54 4.15 -5.31
C VAL A 139 0.00 3.05 -4.41
N LEU A 140 0.76 1.97 -4.27
CA LEU A 140 0.53 0.97 -3.24
C LEU A 140 1.34 1.36 -2.01
N GLU A 141 0.78 1.26 -0.83
CA GLU A 141 1.54 1.37 0.42
C GLU A 141 1.24 0.21 1.36
N PHE A 142 2.24 -0.18 2.15
CA PHE A 142 2.14 -1.30 3.08
C PHE A 142 2.72 -0.89 4.43
N PHE A 143 2.14 -1.43 5.52
CA PHE A 143 2.63 -1.18 6.88
C PHE A 143 2.81 -2.45 7.71
N MET A 144 3.82 -2.43 8.58
CA MET A 144 4.09 -3.48 9.56
C MET A 144 4.45 -2.88 10.92
N ARG A 145 4.27 -3.67 11.99
CA ARG A 145 4.53 -3.24 13.37
C ARG A 145 6.00 -3.35 13.78
N GLU A 146 6.76 -4.20 13.10
CA GLU A 146 8.19 -4.32 13.32
C GLU A 146 8.94 -3.17 12.65
N SER A 147 10.11 -2.85 13.19
CA SER A 147 11.08 -1.97 12.53
C SER A 147 11.92 -2.79 11.55
N ARG A 148 11.87 -2.44 10.27
CA ARG A 148 12.75 -2.96 9.21
C ARG A 148 13.38 -1.78 8.49
N SER A 149 14.69 -1.89 8.21
CA SER A 149 15.52 -0.95 7.45
C SER A 149 15.89 -1.54 6.10
#